data_AF-D9QS37-F1
#
_entry.id   AF-D9QS37-F1
#
_cell.length_a   1.000
_cell.length_b   1.000
_cell.length_c   1.000
_cell.angle_alpha   90.00
_cell.angle_beta   90.00
_cell.angle_gamma   90.00
#
_symmetry.space_group_name_H-M   'P 1'
#
loop_
_entity.id
_entity.type
_entity.pdbx_description
1 polymer ?
#
loop_
_entity_poly.entity_id
_entity_poly.type
_entity_poly.pdbx_seq_one_letter_code
_entity_poly.pdbx_strand_id
1 'polypeptide(L)'
;MATIDAAGVYYKELNKEVKELLKSGETEITLDNVNGQRYIGDGLESNAKLIINGTPGNDLAAFTNGVEIVVNGNGQDGIANTMNGGKLVINGQTGDTLGYSMRGGEVYVRDSVGYRVGIHMKGYQDKQPTIIVGGTAGDFFGEYMAGGRLILLGLDRQADEPIIGNHVAVGMHGGVIYIRDEIEDYLTGLEVKVTEATPADRQEIRNSLTDYCQQFNLDLEEIMEAKFSKLIPVSHRPYGNMYAY
;
A
#
# COMPACT_ATOMS: atom_id res chain seq x y z
N MET A 1 -1.62 24.70 -12.09
CA MET A 1 -1.57 23.35 -12.68
C MET A 1 -0.46 23.36 -13.70
N ALA A 2 0.63 22.67 -13.41
CA ALA A 2 1.79 22.54 -14.30
C ALA A 2 1.81 21.14 -14.95
N THR A 3 2.40 21.05 -16.14
CA THR A 3 2.57 19.77 -16.85
C THR A 3 4.03 19.62 -17.28
N ILE A 4 4.62 18.46 -17.02
CA ILE A 4 5.97 18.08 -17.44
C ILE A 4 5.87 16.87 -18.36
N ASP A 5 6.50 16.92 -19.53
CA ASP A 5 6.74 15.73 -20.35
C ASP A 5 8.00 15.00 -19.83
N ALA A 6 7.82 13.82 -19.25
CA ALA A 6 8.91 13.03 -18.68
C ALA A 6 9.70 12.22 -19.73
N ALA A 7 9.29 12.24 -21.00
CA ALA A 7 9.95 11.47 -22.07
C ALA A 7 11.45 11.83 -22.17
N GLY A 8 12.31 10.83 -21.91
CA GLY A 8 13.76 11.01 -21.95
C GLY A 8 14.36 11.86 -20.82
N VAL A 9 13.53 12.34 -19.88
CA VAL A 9 14.00 13.12 -18.72
C VAL A 9 14.65 12.19 -17.70
N TYR A 10 15.86 12.54 -17.27
CA TYR A 10 16.55 11.80 -16.22
C TYR A 10 15.84 11.98 -14.88
N TYR A 11 15.66 10.90 -14.14
CA TYR A 11 14.79 10.87 -12.95
C TYR A 11 15.14 11.92 -11.87
N LYS A 12 16.42 12.24 -11.69
CA LYS A 12 16.84 13.26 -10.72
C LYS A 12 16.40 14.66 -11.13
N GLU A 13 16.49 14.97 -12.43
CA GLU A 13 16.04 16.26 -12.96
C GLU A 13 14.53 16.36 -12.89
N LEU A 14 13.81 15.28 -13.22
CA LEU A 14 12.34 15.23 -13.08
C LEU A 14 11.90 15.51 -11.64
N ASN A 15 12.49 14.84 -10.65
CA ASN A 15 12.12 15.06 -9.24
C ASN A 15 12.53 16.46 -8.75
N LYS A 16 13.65 17.00 -9.25
CA LYS A 16 14.07 18.38 -8.96
C LYS A 16 13.08 19.40 -9.51
N GLU A 17 12.66 19.23 -10.76
CA GLU A 17 11.69 20.11 -11.42
C GLU A 17 10.33 20.10 -10.68
N VAL A 18 9.83 18.92 -10.30
CA VAL A 18 8.64 18.78 -9.45
C VAL A 18 8.80 19.59 -8.16
N LYS A 19 9.93 19.43 -7.45
CA LYS A 19 10.19 20.19 -6.21
C LYS A 19 10.24 21.71 -6.43
N GLU A 20 10.77 22.16 -7.56
CA GLU A 20 10.84 23.59 -7.90
C GLU A 20 9.47 24.17 -8.20
N LEU A 21 8.63 23.45 -8.97
CA LEU A 21 7.24 23.85 -9.24
C LEU A 21 6.43 23.97 -7.94
N LEU A 22 6.52 22.97 -7.05
CA LEU A 22 5.86 23.03 -5.75
C LEU A 22 6.34 24.21 -4.90
N LYS A 23 7.65 24.51 -4.90
CA LYS A 23 8.20 25.70 -4.22
C LYS A 23 7.71 27.02 -4.81
N SER A 24 7.42 27.05 -6.11
CA SER A 24 6.83 28.23 -6.76
C SER A 24 5.33 28.40 -6.49
N GLY A 25 4.71 27.46 -5.75
CA GLY A 25 3.31 27.53 -5.32
C GLY A 25 2.35 26.70 -6.16
N GLU A 26 2.84 25.86 -7.07
CA GLU A 26 1.98 24.90 -7.76
C GLU A 26 1.42 23.88 -6.77
N THR A 27 0.10 23.66 -6.84
CA THR A 27 -0.61 22.70 -5.98
C THR A 27 -1.01 21.43 -6.72
N GLU A 28 -0.87 21.41 -8.05
CA GLU A 28 -1.16 20.25 -8.89
C GLU A 28 -0.18 20.20 -10.08
N ILE A 29 0.48 19.06 -10.26
CA ILE A 29 1.45 18.81 -11.33
C ILE A 29 1.10 17.50 -12.03
N THR A 30 1.03 17.53 -13.36
CA THR A 30 0.88 16.34 -14.20
C THR A 30 2.20 15.96 -14.85
N LEU A 31 2.59 14.69 -14.77
CA LEU A 31 3.75 14.12 -15.44
C LEU A 31 3.27 13.21 -16.56
N ASP A 32 3.52 13.59 -17.81
CA ASP A 32 3.17 12.81 -18.99
C ASP A 32 4.34 11.92 -19.45
N ASN A 33 4.01 10.84 -20.15
CA ASN A 33 4.99 9.91 -20.76
C ASN A 33 6.01 9.33 -19.77
N VAL A 34 5.59 9.08 -18.52
CA VAL A 34 6.45 8.46 -17.52
C VAL A 34 6.68 6.99 -17.91
N ASN A 35 7.95 6.59 -17.96
CA ASN A 35 8.36 5.25 -18.40
C ASN A 35 9.63 4.79 -17.65
N GLY A 36 9.49 4.51 -16.36
CA GLY A 36 10.55 3.93 -15.53
C GLY A 36 11.44 4.94 -14.79
N GLN A 37 11.12 6.23 -14.81
CA GLN A 37 11.81 7.20 -13.96
C GLN A 37 11.58 6.87 -12.48
N ARG A 38 12.66 6.60 -11.75
CA ARG A 38 12.65 6.20 -10.35
C ARG A 38 12.55 7.40 -9.41
N TYR A 39 12.17 7.18 -8.16
CA TYR A 39 12.17 8.22 -7.11
C TYR A 39 11.31 9.46 -7.44
N ILE A 40 10.28 9.30 -8.28
CA ILE A 40 9.32 10.39 -8.49
C ILE A 40 8.64 10.70 -7.15
N GLY A 41 8.63 11.98 -6.77
CA GLY A 41 8.06 12.41 -5.51
C GLY A 41 8.91 12.08 -4.28
N ASP A 42 10.12 11.56 -4.43
CA ASP A 42 10.99 11.22 -3.31
C ASP A 42 11.24 12.44 -2.39
N GLY A 43 10.92 12.28 -1.10
CA GLY A 43 11.10 13.30 -0.06
C GLY A 43 10.22 14.53 -0.24
N LEU A 44 9.08 14.44 -0.95
CA LEU A 44 8.12 15.53 -1.03
C LEU A 44 7.35 15.68 0.29
N GLU A 45 7.34 16.90 0.80
CA GLU A 45 6.50 17.34 1.93
C GLU A 45 5.58 18.45 1.44
N SER A 46 4.34 18.11 1.12
CA SER A 46 3.37 19.03 0.53
C SER A 46 1.97 18.42 0.60
N ASN A 47 0.92 19.26 0.54
CA ASN A 47 -0.47 18.81 0.33
C ASN A 47 -0.88 18.90 -1.16
N ALA A 48 0.10 19.02 -2.05
CA ALA A 48 -0.13 19.09 -3.50
C ALA A 48 -0.54 17.72 -4.07
N LYS A 49 -1.06 17.78 -5.29
CA LYS A 49 -1.43 16.61 -6.09
C LYS A 49 -0.44 16.38 -7.23
N LEU A 50 -0.01 15.14 -7.39
CA LEU A 50 0.80 14.67 -8.51
C LEU A 50 0.01 13.66 -9.34
N ILE A 51 -0.19 13.94 -10.62
CA ILE A 51 -0.83 13.03 -11.56
C ILE A 51 0.25 12.45 -12.46
N ILE A 52 0.35 11.13 -12.54
CA ILE A 52 1.39 10.43 -13.28
C ILE A 52 0.73 9.62 -14.39
N ASN A 53 0.96 10.02 -15.64
CA ASN A 53 0.49 9.31 -16.82
C ASN A 53 1.62 8.44 -17.38
N GLY A 54 1.51 7.13 -17.15
CA GLY A 54 2.51 6.14 -17.52
C GLY A 54 2.90 5.24 -16.35
N THR A 55 4.10 4.67 -16.41
CA THR A 55 4.62 3.73 -15.41
C THR A 55 5.82 4.34 -14.68
N PRO A 56 5.64 4.84 -13.44
CA PRO A 56 6.77 5.25 -12.61
C PRO A 56 7.69 4.07 -12.31
N GLY A 57 8.98 4.36 -12.23
CA GLY A 57 9.98 3.37 -11.83
C GLY A 57 9.98 3.12 -10.31
N ASN A 58 10.99 2.37 -9.87
CA ASN A 58 11.14 2.00 -8.47
C ASN A 58 11.13 3.21 -7.50
N ASP A 59 10.68 2.96 -6.28
CA ASP A 59 10.68 3.92 -5.17
C ASP A 59 9.86 5.20 -5.46
N LEU A 60 8.78 5.10 -6.23
CA LEU A 60 7.77 6.17 -6.31
C LEU A 60 7.31 6.53 -4.89
N ALA A 61 7.20 7.83 -4.61
CA ALA A 61 6.70 8.35 -3.34
C ALA A 61 7.51 7.93 -2.10
N ALA A 62 8.78 7.56 -2.29
CA ALA A 62 9.66 7.28 -1.16
C ALA A 62 9.79 8.50 -0.24
N PHE A 63 9.80 8.27 1.08
CA PHE A 63 9.95 9.31 2.11
C PHE A 63 8.97 10.49 2.01
N THR A 64 7.82 10.31 1.34
CA THR A 64 6.82 11.37 1.19
C THR A 64 6.03 11.62 2.46
N ASN A 65 5.52 12.85 2.58
CA ASN A 65 4.67 13.26 3.70
C ASN A 65 3.60 14.27 3.23
N GLY A 66 2.37 13.78 3.06
CA GLY A 66 1.17 14.60 2.83
C GLY A 66 0.70 14.68 1.37
N VAL A 67 1.54 14.32 0.41
CA VAL A 67 1.24 14.47 -1.03
C VAL A 67 0.15 13.48 -1.47
N GLU A 68 -0.75 13.93 -2.34
CA GLU A 68 -1.67 13.05 -3.07
C GLU A 68 -1.05 12.69 -4.42
N ILE A 69 -0.91 11.40 -4.72
CA ILE A 69 -0.34 10.92 -5.99
C ILE A 69 -1.35 9.98 -6.64
N VAL A 70 -1.63 10.21 -7.92
CA VAL A 70 -2.47 9.34 -8.75
C VAL A 70 -1.64 8.83 -9.93
N VAL A 71 -1.51 7.51 -10.05
CA VAL A 71 -0.82 6.84 -11.16
C VAL A 71 -1.88 6.28 -12.11
N ASN A 72 -1.95 6.83 -13.31
CA ASN A 72 -2.79 6.37 -14.41
C ASN A 72 -2.10 5.25 -15.20
N GLY A 73 -1.76 4.17 -14.50
CA GLY A 73 -1.03 3.03 -15.05
C GLY A 73 -0.53 2.10 -13.94
N ASN A 74 0.43 1.26 -14.30
CA ASN A 74 1.12 0.36 -13.38
C ASN A 74 2.26 1.08 -12.65
N GLY A 75 2.75 0.49 -11.56
CA GLY A 75 3.98 0.90 -10.89
C GLY A 75 5.00 -0.25 -10.80
N GLN A 76 6.28 0.09 -10.58
CA GLN A 76 7.33 -0.91 -10.31
C GLN A 76 7.46 -1.20 -8.80
N ASP A 77 8.69 -1.50 -8.33
CA ASP A 77 8.95 -1.97 -6.97
C ASP A 77 9.19 -0.82 -5.97
N GLY A 78 9.03 -1.10 -4.68
CA GLY A 78 9.45 -0.20 -3.59
C GLY A 78 8.59 1.06 -3.47
N ILE A 79 7.44 1.09 -4.13
CA ILE A 79 6.52 2.23 -4.08
C ILE A 79 6.11 2.51 -2.63
N ALA A 80 6.00 3.78 -2.26
CA ALA A 80 5.67 4.24 -0.91
C ALA A 80 6.67 3.79 0.18
N ASN A 81 7.92 3.54 -0.19
CA ASN A 81 8.99 3.22 0.76
C ASN A 81 9.15 4.35 1.80
N THR A 82 8.92 4.04 3.07
CA THR A 82 9.01 4.97 4.19
C THR A 82 8.07 6.18 4.04
N MET A 83 6.97 6.04 3.30
CA MET A 83 5.90 7.05 3.24
C MET A 83 5.32 7.30 4.64
N ASN A 84 5.14 8.57 5.01
CA ASN A 84 4.81 9.01 6.37
C ASN A 84 3.42 9.69 6.47
N GLY A 85 2.79 9.97 5.33
CA GLY A 85 1.49 10.61 5.20
C GLY A 85 1.15 10.90 3.74
N GLY A 86 -0.10 11.27 3.46
CA GLY A 86 -0.59 11.49 2.11
C GLY A 86 -1.40 10.31 1.58
N LYS A 87 -1.71 10.35 0.28
CA LYS A 87 -2.51 9.32 -0.39
C LYS A 87 -1.88 8.95 -1.72
N LEU A 88 -1.81 7.67 -2.03
CA LEU A 88 -1.32 7.15 -3.30
C LEU A 88 -2.38 6.24 -3.91
N VAL A 89 -2.84 6.56 -5.12
CA VAL A 89 -3.82 5.78 -5.88
C VAL A 89 -3.16 5.26 -7.14
N ILE A 90 -3.21 3.95 -7.37
CA ILE A 90 -2.61 3.29 -8.52
C ILE A 90 -3.71 2.59 -9.31
N ASN A 91 -3.99 3.09 -10.51
CA ASN A 91 -5.00 2.59 -11.44
C ASN A 91 -4.50 1.36 -12.23
N GLY A 92 -3.66 0.53 -11.60
CA GLY A 92 -2.97 -0.59 -12.22
C GLY A 92 -2.44 -1.55 -11.15
N GLN A 93 -1.45 -2.35 -11.53
CA GLN A 93 -0.72 -3.24 -10.62
C GLN A 93 0.61 -2.65 -10.16
N THR A 94 1.18 -3.17 -9.08
CA THR A 94 2.54 -2.82 -8.64
C THR A 94 3.44 -4.05 -8.48
N GLY A 95 4.76 -3.81 -8.50
CA GLY A 95 5.75 -4.84 -8.20
C GLY A 95 5.90 -5.12 -6.70
N ASP A 96 7.13 -5.46 -6.32
CA ASP A 96 7.48 -5.96 -5.00
C ASP A 96 7.65 -4.83 -3.98
N THR A 97 7.57 -5.17 -2.69
CA THR A 97 7.93 -4.29 -1.55
C THR A 97 7.14 -2.99 -1.48
N LEU A 98 5.92 -2.97 -2.03
CA LEU A 98 4.98 -1.86 -1.86
C LEU A 98 4.82 -1.53 -0.36
N GLY A 99 4.97 -0.26 0.00
CA GLY A 99 4.84 0.21 1.38
C GLY A 99 5.97 -0.23 2.31
N TYR A 100 7.17 -0.52 1.78
CA TYR A 100 8.34 -0.88 2.59
C TYR A 100 8.57 0.15 3.70
N SER A 101 8.54 -0.27 4.97
CA SER A 101 8.76 0.61 6.13
C SER A 101 7.82 1.82 6.22
N MET A 102 6.66 1.78 5.57
CA MET A 102 5.64 2.83 5.62
C MET A 102 5.19 3.10 7.06
N ARG A 103 4.93 4.37 7.38
CA ARG A 103 4.65 4.87 8.74
C ARG A 103 3.35 5.67 8.85
N GLY A 104 2.78 6.08 7.72
CA GLY A 104 1.50 6.76 7.66
C GLY A 104 1.06 6.98 6.21
N GLY A 105 -0.17 7.45 6.03
CA GLY A 105 -0.79 7.64 4.73
C GLY A 105 -1.60 6.42 4.28
N GLU A 106 -2.18 6.55 3.09
CA GLU A 106 -3.05 5.56 2.46
C GLU A 106 -2.52 5.20 1.07
N VAL A 107 -2.42 3.92 0.77
CA VAL A 107 -2.01 3.41 -0.55
C VAL A 107 -3.10 2.49 -1.09
N TYR A 108 -3.64 2.82 -2.26
CA TYR A 108 -4.66 2.05 -2.93
C TYR A 108 -4.13 1.54 -4.26
N VAL A 109 -4.21 0.23 -4.47
CA VAL A 109 -3.86 -0.44 -5.72
C VAL A 109 -5.10 -1.10 -6.26
N ARG A 110 -5.49 -0.77 -7.50
CA ARG A 110 -6.71 -1.33 -8.11
C ARG A 110 -6.57 -2.81 -8.41
N ASP A 111 -5.42 -3.19 -8.98
CA ASP A 111 -5.19 -4.54 -9.47
C ASP A 111 -4.30 -5.30 -8.46
N SER A 112 -3.44 -6.21 -8.94
CA SER A 112 -2.60 -7.08 -8.11
C SER A 112 -1.26 -6.43 -7.70
N VAL A 113 -0.60 -7.02 -6.71
CA VAL A 113 0.72 -6.61 -6.19
C VAL A 113 1.71 -7.79 -6.13
N GLY A 114 3.00 -7.49 -6.13
CA GLY A 114 4.06 -8.48 -6.01
C GLY A 114 4.29 -9.01 -4.59
N TYR A 115 5.55 -9.34 -4.30
CA TYR A 115 6.00 -9.94 -3.05
C TYR A 115 6.23 -8.88 -1.95
N ARG A 116 6.18 -9.28 -0.67
CA ARG A 116 6.61 -8.46 0.48
C ARG A 116 5.89 -7.12 0.66
N VAL A 117 4.63 -7.04 0.29
CA VAL A 117 3.82 -5.83 0.52
C VAL A 117 3.71 -5.55 2.01
N GLY A 118 3.94 -4.29 2.40
CA GLY A 118 3.89 -3.86 3.80
C GLY A 118 5.06 -4.35 4.65
N ILE A 119 6.16 -4.83 4.04
CA ILE A 119 7.31 -5.30 4.82
C ILE A 119 7.82 -4.20 5.76
N HIS A 120 7.99 -4.53 7.04
CA HIS A 120 8.39 -3.57 8.08
C HIS A 120 7.47 -2.34 8.26
N MET A 121 6.22 -2.38 7.77
CA MET A 121 5.24 -1.31 7.98
C MET A 121 4.97 -1.10 9.48
N LYS A 122 4.88 0.15 9.92
CA LYS A 122 4.79 0.54 11.34
C LYS A 122 3.66 1.52 11.58
N GLY A 123 2.87 1.25 12.61
CA GLY A 123 1.92 2.19 13.16
C GLY A 123 2.47 2.81 14.44
N TYR A 124 2.16 4.07 14.71
CA TYR A 124 2.51 4.74 15.95
C TYR A 124 1.40 5.69 16.39
N GLN A 125 0.79 5.41 17.54
CA GLN A 125 -0.35 6.18 18.07
C GLN A 125 -1.44 6.33 16.99
N ASP A 126 -1.77 7.57 16.63
CA ASP A 126 -2.81 7.89 15.65
C ASP A 126 -2.36 7.67 14.20
N LYS A 127 -1.07 7.45 13.95
CA LYS A 127 -0.55 7.13 12.62
C LYS A 127 -0.69 5.64 12.34
N GLN A 128 -1.71 5.28 11.57
CA GLN A 128 -1.95 3.92 11.11
C GLN A 128 -1.86 3.89 9.58
N PRO A 129 -0.68 3.56 8.99
CA PRO A 129 -0.58 3.42 7.55
C PRO A 129 -1.54 2.34 7.05
N THR A 130 -2.22 2.60 5.94
CA THR A 130 -3.18 1.67 5.36
C THR A 130 -2.82 1.38 3.91
N ILE A 131 -2.77 0.10 3.54
CA ILE A 131 -2.64 -0.34 2.14
C ILE A 131 -3.84 -1.21 1.79
N ILE A 132 -4.50 -0.91 0.67
CA ILE A 132 -5.65 -1.66 0.15
C ILE A 132 -5.31 -2.10 -1.27
N VAL A 133 -5.42 -3.40 -1.51
CA VAL A 133 -5.12 -4.05 -2.79
C VAL A 133 -6.38 -4.71 -3.31
N GLY A 134 -6.78 -4.32 -4.53
CA GLY A 134 -7.96 -4.86 -5.19
C GLY A 134 -7.77 -6.28 -5.68
N GLY A 135 -6.60 -6.60 -6.25
CA GLY A 135 -6.32 -7.92 -6.79
C GLY A 135 -5.71 -8.89 -5.80
N THR A 136 -4.73 -9.66 -6.28
CA THR A 136 -3.98 -10.68 -5.52
C THR A 136 -2.63 -10.16 -5.03
N ALA A 137 -1.99 -10.91 -4.15
CA ALA A 137 -0.64 -10.61 -3.67
C ALA A 137 0.29 -11.83 -3.74
N GLY A 138 1.59 -11.59 -3.90
CA GLY A 138 2.62 -12.63 -3.82
C GLY A 138 2.88 -13.11 -2.38
N ASP A 139 4.00 -13.85 -2.21
CA ASP A 139 4.46 -14.31 -0.91
C ASP A 139 4.86 -13.16 0.03
N PHE A 140 4.93 -13.44 1.33
CA PHE A 140 5.43 -12.55 2.38
C PHE A 140 4.60 -11.26 2.56
N PHE A 141 3.31 -11.29 2.25
CA PHE A 141 2.40 -10.17 2.49
C PHE A 141 2.33 -9.85 4.00
N GLY A 142 2.71 -8.63 4.39
CA GLY A 142 2.75 -8.18 5.79
C GLY A 142 3.96 -8.69 6.59
N GLU A 143 5.04 -9.13 5.94
CA GLU A 143 6.25 -9.62 6.61
C GLU A 143 6.84 -8.55 7.57
N TYR A 144 7.15 -8.94 8.81
CA TYR A 144 7.69 -8.05 9.85
C TYR A 144 6.87 -6.78 10.13
N MET A 145 5.57 -6.78 9.83
CA MET A 145 4.67 -5.67 10.11
C MET A 145 4.52 -5.44 11.62
N ALA A 146 4.67 -4.20 12.06
CA ALA A 146 4.61 -3.79 13.47
C ALA A 146 3.51 -2.74 13.74
N GLY A 147 2.63 -2.49 12.78
CA GLY A 147 1.45 -1.64 12.92
C GLY A 147 0.87 -1.20 11.58
N GLY A 148 -0.30 -0.56 11.61
CA GLY A 148 -1.07 -0.20 10.42
C GLY A 148 -2.08 -1.28 10.00
N ARG A 149 -2.62 -1.14 8.79
CA ARG A 149 -3.68 -1.97 8.23
C ARG A 149 -3.35 -2.39 6.79
N LEU A 150 -3.44 -3.68 6.50
CA LEU A 150 -3.42 -4.18 5.12
C LEU A 150 -4.78 -4.80 4.79
N ILE A 151 -5.31 -4.54 3.60
CA ILE A 151 -6.55 -5.15 3.11
C ILE A 151 -6.30 -5.71 1.70
N LEU A 152 -6.64 -6.98 1.48
CA LEU A 152 -6.49 -7.67 0.20
C LEU A 152 -7.86 -8.22 -0.25
N LEU A 153 -8.28 -7.87 -1.47
CA LEU A 153 -9.67 -8.08 -1.90
C LEU A 153 -9.86 -9.20 -2.95
N GLY A 154 -8.85 -9.49 -3.78
CA GLY A 154 -8.94 -10.52 -4.81
C GLY A 154 -10.13 -10.34 -5.76
N LEU A 155 -10.36 -9.12 -6.26
CA LEU A 155 -11.50 -8.76 -7.12
C LEU A 155 -11.31 -9.15 -8.59
N ASP A 156 -10.06 -9.26 -9.06
CA ASP A 156 -9.71 -9.53 -10.47
C ASP A 156 -9.23 -10.98 -10.72
N ARG A 157 -9.24 -11.84 -9.69
CA ARG A 157 -8.77 -13.22 -9.78
C ARG A 157 -9.83 -14.18 -10.32
N GLN A 158 -9.37 -15.29 -10.90
CA GLN A 158 -10.23 -16.44 -11.21
C GLN A 158 -10.55 -17.23 -9.93
N ALA A 159 -11.64 -18.01 -9.96
CA ALA A 159 -12.16 -18.71 -8.77
C ALA A 159 -11.18 -19.76 -8.20
N ASP A 160 -10.29 -20.31 -9.01
CA ASP A 160 -9.28 -21.30 -8.65
C ASP A 160 -7.89 -20.70 -8.39
N GLU A 161 -7.74 -19.38 -8.56
CA GLU A 161 -6.48 -18.69 -8.28
C GLU A 161 -6.37 -18.33 -6.79
N PRO A 162 -5.21 -18.60 -6.16
CA PRO A 162 -4.99 -18.19 -4.78
C PRO A 162 -5.00 -16.66 -4.68
N ILE A 163 -5.70 -16.12 -3.68
CA ILE A 163 -5.72 -14.67 -3.41
C ILE A 163 -4.34 -14.16 -2.99
N ILE A 164 -3.53 -15.02 -2.38
CA ILE A 164 -2.27 -14.67 -1.74
C ILE A 164 -1.27 -15.81 -1.83
N GLY A 165 0.02 -15.46 -1.87
CA GLY A 165 1.12 -16.41 -1.75
C GLY A 165 1.33 -16.96 -0.34
N ASN A 166 2.50 -17.55 -0.11
CA ASN A 166 2.92 -18.19 1.12
C ASN A 166 3.55 -17.22 2.12
N HIS A 167 3.79 -17.69 3.35
CA HIS A 167 4.49 -16.96 4.41
C HIS A 167 3.84 -15.61 4.77
N VAL A 168 2.51 -15.57 4.75
CA VAL A 168 1.71 -14.40 5.07
C VAL A 168 1.95 -14.00 6.53
N ALA A 169 2.23 -12.72 6.73
CA ALA A 169 2.43 -12.08 8.04
C ALA A 169 3.55 -12.70 8.90
N VAL A 170 4.51 -13.42 8.29
CA VAL A 170 5.66 -13.95 9.04
C VAL A 170 6.44 -12.79 9.69
N GLY A 171 6.76 -12.94 10.97
CA GLY A 171 7.41 -11.94 11.80
C GLY A 171 6.51 -10.78 12.22
N MET A 172 5.19 -10.86 12.00
CA MET A 172 4.26 -9.80 12.43
C MET A 172 4.29 -9.60 13.95
N HIS A 173 4.35 -8.34 14.37
CA HIS A 173 4.41 -7.92 15.78
C HIS A 173 3.33 -6.90 16.15
N GLY A 174 2.64 -6.35 15.16
CA GLY A 174 1.58 -5.36 15.36
C GLY A 174 0.80 -5.06 14.09
N GLY A 175 -0.34 -4.38 14.26
CA GLY A 175 -1.25 -4.04 13.18
C GLY A 175 -2.29 -5.13 12.92
N VAL A 176 -2.99 -5.00 11.79
CA VAL A 176 -4.03 -5.94 11.37
C VAL A 176 -4.01 -6.13 9.86
N ILE A 177 -4.25 -7.36 9.41
CA ILE A 177 -4.44 -7.68 8.00
C ILE A 177 -5.83 -8.27 7.83
N TYR A 178 -6.57 -7.78 6.82
CA TYR A 178 -7.85 -8.33 6.39
C TYR A 178 -7.72 -8.89 4.99
N ILE A 179 -8.14 -10.13 4.79
CA ILE A 179 -8.13 -10.78 3.48
C ILE A 179 -9.55 -11.22 3.17
N ARG A 180 -10.06 -10.84 2.00
CA ARG A 180 -11.40 -11.19 1.49
C ARG A 180 -11.45 -12.65 0.99
N ASP A 181 -11.03 -13.55 1.86
CA ASP A 181 -11.07 -15.00 1.65
C ASP A 181 -10.93 -15.73 2.99
N GLU A 182 -11.16 -17.04 2.99
CA GLU A 182 -10.75 -17.94 4.07
C GLU A 182 -9.24 -18.22 3.95
N ILE A 183 -8.49 -18.00 5.03
CA ILE A 183 -7.04 -18.19 5.06
C ILE A 183 -6.69 -19.38 5.93
N GLU A 184 -5.98 -20.32 5.33
CA GLU A 184 -5.50 -21.52 5.99
C GLU A 184 -4.25 -21.24 6.82
N ASP A 185 -4.18 -21.82 8.02
CA ASP A 185 -3.08 -21.58 8.97
C ASP A 185 -1.70 -21.88 8.37
N TYR A 186 -1.59 -22.86 7.46
CA TYR A 186 -0.31 -23.25 6.86
C TYR A 186 0.31 -22.16 5.95
N LEU A 187 -0.48 -21.18 5.51
CA LEU A 187 0.02 -20.04 4.73
C LEU A 187 0.73 -19.01 5.63
N THR A 188 0.59 -19.11 6.96
CA THR A 188 1.05 -18.11 7.93
C THR A 188 2.18 -18.62 8.83
N GLY A 189 2.81 -17.72 9.59
CA GLY A 189 3.74 -18.06 10.67
C GLY A 189 3.03 -18.42 11.99
N LEU A 190 3.68 -19.17 12.88
CA LEU A 190 3.13 -19.56 14.20
C LEU A 190 2.78 -18.37 15.11
N GLU A 191 3.40 -17.22 14.84
CA GLU A 191 3.20 -15.95 15.53
C GLU A 191 1.93 -15.19 15.07
N VAL A 192 1.24 -15.71 14.06
CA VAL A 192 0.03 -15.10 13.48
C VAL A 192 -1.19 -15.89 13.93
N LYS A 193 -2.23 -15.18 14.35
CA LYS A 193 -3.54 -15.75 14.63
C LYS A 193 -4.49 -15.39 13.49
N VAL A 194 -5.04 -16.41 12.83
CA VAL A 194 -6.13 -16.25 11.86
C VAL A 194 -7.47 -16.40 12.57
N THR A 195 -8.40 -15.48 12.34
CA THR A 195 -9.78 -15.53 12.83
C THR A 195 -10.73 -14.96 11.79
N GLU A 196 -12.00 -15.33 11.80
CA GLU A 196 -13.01 -14.62 11.02
C GLU A 196 -13.18 -13.17 11.53
N ALA A 197 -13.37 -12.21 10.61
CA ALA A 197 -13.61 -10.81 10.95
C ALA A 197 -14.91 -10.65 11.74
N THR A 198 -14.82 -10.00 12.90
CA THR A 198 -15.98 -9.69 13.75
C THR A 198 -16.84 -8.57 13.15
N PRO A 199 -18.05 -8.32 13.67
CA PRO A 199 -18.85 -7.16 13.23
C PRO A 199 -18.13 -5.82 13.38
N ALA A 200 -17.30 -5.65 14.41
CA ALA A 200 -16.49 -4.45 14.59
C ALA A 200 -15.40 -4.35 13.50
N ASP A 201 -14.74 -5.47 13.19
CA ASP A 201 -13.76 -5.53 12.11
C ASP A 201 -14.39 -5.22 10.74
N ARG A 202 -15.60 -5.75 10.48
CA ARG A 202 -16.35 -5.46 9.26
C ARG A 202 -16.71 -3.97 9.13
N GLN A 203 -16.99 -3.29 10.22
CA GLN A 203 -17.19 -1.84 10.21
C GLN A 203 -15.89 -1.09 9.89
N GLU A 204 -14.75 -1.51 10.45
CA GLU A 204 -13.43 -0.95 10.15
C GLU A 204 -13.02 -1.17 8.69
N ILE A 205 -13.28 -2.35 8.14
CA ILE A 205 -13.08 -2.68 6.72
C ILE A 205 -13.95 -1.75 5.87
N ARG A 206 -15.25 -1.63 6.17
CA ARG A 206 -16.17 -0.74 5.47
C ARG A 206 -15.68 0.71 5.46
N ASN A 207 -15.24 1.22 6.61
CA ASN A 207 -14.70 2.57 6.72
C ASN A 207 -13.47 2.75 5.82
N SER A 208 -12.55 1.79 5.84
CA SER A 208 -11.33 1.82 5.02
C SER A 208 -11.63 1.71 3.52
N LEU A 209 -12.62 0.90 3.15
CA LEU A 209 -13.00 0.67 1.76
C LEU A 209 -13.86 1.79 1.15
N THR A 210 -14.43 2.70 1.95
CA THR A 210 -15.34 3.74 1.45
C THR A 210 -14.67 4.64 0.40
N ASP A 211 -13.50 5.19 0.73
CA ASP A 211 -12.75 6.04 -0.20
C ASP A 211 -12.11 5.21 -1.32
N TYR A 212 -11.58 4.02 -1.03
CA TYR A 212 -11.08 3.08 -2.04
C TYR A 212 -12.13 2.79 -3.14
N CYS A 213 -13.36 2.47 -2.75
CA CYS A 213 -14.44 2.19 -3.69
C CYS A 213 -14.84 3.44 -4.50
N GLN A 214 -14.77 4.64 -3.90
CA GLN A 214 -14.99 5.89 -4.63
C GLN A 214 -13.90 6.14 -5.68
N GLN A 215 -12.63 5.90 -5.34
CA GLN A 215 -11.51 6.11 -6.29
C GLN A 215 -11.62 5.21 -7.53
N PHE A 216 -12.07 3.96 -7.35
CA PHE A 216 -12.13 2.97 -8.43
C PHE A 216 -13.54 2.70 -8.96
N ASN A 217 -14.55 3.45 -8.50
CA ASN A 217 -15.95 3.29 -8.88
C ASN A 217 -16.46 1.84 -8.70
N LEU A 218 -16.26 1.30 -7.49
CA LEU A 218 -16.65 -0.06 -7.10
C LEU A 218 -17.87 -0.03 -6.16
N ASP A 219 -18.65 -1.12 -6.16
CA ASP A 219 -19.75 -1.29 -5.21
C ASP A 219 -19.23 -1.83 -3.88
N LEU A 220 -19.32 -1.01 -2.84
CA LEU A 220 -18.90 -1.38 -1.49
C LEU A 220 -19.74 -2.53 -0.91
N GLU A 221 -21.04 -2.58 -1.19
CA GLU A 221 -21.90 -3.63 -0.64
C GLU A 221 -21.52 -4.99 -1.24
N GLU A 222 -21.30 -5.05 -2.54
CA GLU A 222 -20.87 -6.27 -3.25
C GLU A 222 -19.54 -6.82 -2.67
N ILE A 223 -18.56 -5.94 -2.44
CA ILE A 223 -17.27 -6.34 -1.85
C ILE A 223 -17.49 -6.90 -0.44
N MET A 224 -18.37 -6.26 0.34
CA MET A 224 -18.66 -6.64 1.72
C MET A 224 -19.50 -7.91 1.84
N GLU A 225 -20.15 -8.45 0.80
CA GLU A 225 -20.90 -9.71 0.89
C GLU A 225 -20.01 -10.91 1.27
N ALA A 226 -18.73 -10.86 0.90
CA ALA A 226 -17.78 -11.90 1.20
C ALA A 226 -17.41 -11.97 2.70
N LYS A 227 -16.88 -13.12 3.09
CA LYS A 227 -16.19 -13.27 4.37
C LYS A 227 -14.81 -12.62 4.31
N PHE A 228 -14.32 -12.23 5.47
CA PHE A 228 -12.97 -11.72 5.64
C PHE A 228 -12.28 -12.50 6.74
N SER A 229 -11.09 -13.01 6.43
CA SER A 229 -10.14 -13.45 7.45
C SER A 229 -9.42 -12.24 8.03
N LYS A 230 -9.20 -12.26 9.34
CA LYS A 230 -8.43 -11.30 10.11
C LYS A 230 -7.17 -12.00 10.62
N LEU A 231 -6.02 -11.40 10.33
CA LEU A 231 -4.72 -11.83 10.82
C LEU A 231 -4.17 -10.77 11.78
N ILE A 232 -3.77 -11.23 12.97
CA ILE A 232 -3.19 -10.41 14.04
C ILE A 232 -2.04 -11.17 14.71
N PRO A 233 -1.06 -10.49 15.33
CA PRO A 233 -0.02 -11.19 16.08
C PRO A 233 -0.61 -11.87 17.32
N VAL A 234 -0.17 -13.10 17.62
CA VAL A 234 -0.55 -13.86 18.83
C VAL A 234 -0.10 -13.13 20.10
N SER A 235 1.02 -12.41 20.04
CA SER A 235 1.57 -11.65 21.15
C SER A 235 2.12 -10.31 20.65
N HIS A 236 1.93 -9.25 21.45
CA HIS A 236 2.58 -7.95 21.23
C HIS A 236 4.09 -7.97 21.60
N ARG A 237 4.57 -9.06 22.23
CA ARG A 237 5.97 -9.27 22.63
C ARG A 237 6.42 -10.71 22.35
N PRO A 238 6.45 -11.16 21.09
CA PRO A 238 6.81 -12.55 20.77
C PRO A 238 8.25 -12.90 21.20
N TYR A 239 9.12 -11.89 21.33
CA TYR A 239 10.51 -12.04 21.76
C TYR A 239 10.81 -11.42 23.14
N GLY A 240 9.78 -11.06 23.92
CA GLY A 240 9.98 -10.39 25.22
C GLY A 240 10.85 -11.18 26.20
N ASN A 241 10.84 -12.52 26.08
CA ASN A 241 11.63 -13.42 26.92
C ASN A 241 12.99 -13.81 26.31
N MET A 242 13.29 -13.42 25.06
CA MET A 242 14.56 -13.78 24.42
C MET A 242 15.71 -12.82 24.80
N TYR A 243 15.37 -11.58 25.17
CA TYR A 243 16.34 -10.52 25.45
C TYR A 243 16.22 -9.92 26.87
N ALA A 244 15.26 -10.38 27.67
CA ALA A 244 15.15 -10.04 29.07
C ALA A 244 15.85 -11.13 29.90
N TYR A 245 17.14 -10.93 30.16
CA TYR A 245 17.89 -11.64 31.21
C TYR A 245 17.79 -10.86 32.52
#